data_AF-A0A847I991-F1
#
_entry.id   AF-A0A847I991-F1
#
_cell.length_a   1.000
_cell.length_b   1.000
_cell.length_c   1.000
_cell.angle_alpha   90.00
_cell.angle_beta   90.00
_cell.angle_gamma   90.00
#
_symmetry.space_group_name_H-M   'P 1'
#
loop_
_entity.id
_entity.type
_entity.pdbx_description
1 polymer ?
#
loop_
_entity_poly.entity_id
_entity_poly.type
_entity_poly.pdbx_seq_one_letter_code
_entity_poly.pdbx_strand_id
1 'polypeptide(L)'
;MKGVAPVNSGQTRRFRGSRLFAVSSPLEPGHSYGRPVGFASTEHLNPEAVVAYVDNELSRQAASRADAHLVLCPSCSREVAAQARARSMLQTCQNEVSMPDSLRAQLSQIPTQEIDLRATRRSNRWGR
;
A
#
# COMPACT_ATOMS: atom_id res chain seq x y z
N MET A 1 -81.13 -23.50 -11.15
CA MET A 1 -79.99 -24.44 -11.01
C MET A 1 -78.73 -23.63 -11.31
N LYS A 2 -78.07 -23.10 -10.26
CA LYS A 2 -76.79 -23.57 -9.70
C LYS A 2 -75.59 -23.36 -10.63
N GLY A 3 -74.56 -22.64 -10.15
CA GLY A 3 -73.18 -22.89 -10.56
C GLY A 3 -72.28 -21.66 -10.66
N VAL A 4 -71.61 -21.35 -9.55
CA VAL A 4 -70.51 -20.38 -9.42
C VAL A 4 -69.25 -20.87 -10.18
N ALA A 5 -68.42 -19.93 -10.62
CA ALA A 5 -67.12 -20.12 -11.30
C ALA A 5 -66.11 -20.97 -10.47
N PRO A 6 -64.95 -21.37 -11.05
CA PRO A 6 -63.77 -20.53 -10.76
C PRO A 6 -62.61 -20.53 -11.81
N VAL A 7 -61.84 -19.43 -11.73
CA VAL A 7 -60.36 -19.24 -11.78
C VAL A 7 -59.46 -20.16 -12.64
N ASN A 8 -58.61 -19.54 -13.49
CA ASN A 8 -57.13 -19.62 -13.54
C ASN A 8 -56.63 -19.05 -14.89
N SER A 9 -56.08 -17.84 -14.96
CA SER A 9 -54.66 -17.44 -14.81
C SER A 9 -53.75 -17.75 -16.03
N GLY A 10 -53.08 -16.70 -16.52
CA GLY A 10 -51.95 -16.77 -17.46
C GLY A 10 -52.25 -16.10 -18.80
N GLN A 11 -51.41 -15.24 -19.40
CA GLN A 11 -50.04 -14.82 -19.14
C GLN A 11 -49.89 -13.44 -19.79
N THR A 12 -49.39 -12.44 -19.06
CA THR A 12 -48.95 -11.17 -19.65
C THR A 12 -47.49 -11.32 -20.08
N ARG A 13 -47.25 -11.26 -21.40
CA ARG A 13 -45.89 -11.19 -21.97
C ARG A 13 -45.23 -9.89 -21.51
N ARG A 14 -44.13 -10.00 -20.78
CA ARG A 14 -43.27 -8.86 -20.45
C ARG A 14 -42.11 -8.77 -21.43
N PHE A 15 -41.96 -7.57 -21.97
CA PHE A 15 -40.94 -7.14 -22.91
C PHE A 15 -39.53 -7.31 -22.34
N ARG A 16 -38.62 -7.82 -23.18
CA ARG A 16 -37.17 -7.78 -22.98
C ARG A 16 -36.68 -6.34 -23.14
N GLY A 17 -36.15 -5.76 -22.08
CA GLY A 17 -35.46 -4.48 -22.09
C GLY A 17 -34.29 -4.52 -21.13
N SER A 18 -33.14 -4.91 -21.64
CA SER A 18 -31.84 -4.79 -20.96
C SER A 18 -31.50 -3.32 -20.79
N ARG A 19 -31.10 -2.88 -19.59
CA ARG A 19 -29.90 -2.05 -19.34
C ARG A 19 -29.84 -1.47 -17.91
N LEU A 20 -28.69 -1.73 -17.27
CA LEU A 20 -28.01 -0.96 -16.20
C LEU A 20 -28.64 -1.07 -14.78
N PHE A 21 -27.94 -1.22 -13.65
CA PHE A 21 -26.53 -1.09 -13.25
C PHE A 21 -26.25 -2.10 -12.11
N ALA A 22 -25.05 -2.69 -12.07
CA ALA A 22 -24.56 -3.40 -10.91
C ALA A 22 -23.90 -2.40 -9.95
N VAL A 23 -24.49 -2.24 -8.76
CA VAL A 23 -23.92 -1.56 -7.59
C VAL A 23 -24.48 -2.37 -6.41
N SER A 24 -23.73 -2.87 -5.42
CA SER A 24 -22.44 -2.50 -4.88
C SER A 24 -21.74 -3.76 -4.38
N SER A 25 -20.47 -3.97 -4.73
CA SER A 25 -19.61 -4.88 -3.96
C SER A 25 -19.07 -4.12 -2.74
N PRO A 26 -19.01 -4.74 -1.54
CA PRO A 26 -18.50 -4.10 -0.35
C PRO A 26 -17.03 -3.68 -0.52
N LEU A 27 -16.71 -2.44 -0.11
CA LEU A 27 -15.35 -1.99 0.12
C LEU A 27 -14.81 -2.71 1.36
N GLU A 28 -14.07 -3.79 1.19
CA GLU A 28 -13.30 -4.39 2.27
C GLU A 28 -11.81 -4.34 1.91
N PRO A 29 -11.01 -3.42 2.48
CA PRO A 29 -9.56 -3.59 2.56
C PRO A 29 -9.26 -4.58 3.70
N GLY A 30 -9.58 -5.85 3.49
CA GLY A 30 -9.20 -6.95 4.37
C GLY A 30 -7.76 -7.41 4.13
N HIS A 31 -6.79 -6.50 3.99
CA HIS A 31 -5.38 -6.89 4.01
C HIS A 31 -4.95 -7.01 5.47
N SER A 32 -5.21 -8.17 6.04
CA SER A 32 -4.53 -8.56 7.27
C SER A 32 -3.02 -8.49 7.00
N TYR A 33 -2.33 -7.62 7.73
CA TYR A 33 -0.87 -7.55 7.81
C TYR A 33 -0.31 -8.77 8.57
N GLY A 34 -0.81 -9.97 8.24
CA GLY A 34 -0.21 -11.24 8.63
C GLY A 34 0.93 -11.53 7.67
N ARG A 35 2.17 -11.38 8.14
CA ARG A 35 3.41 -11.51 7.37
C ARG A 35 3.43 -12.78 6.49
N PRO A 36 3.42 -12.67 5.15
CA PRO A 36 3.93 -13.75 4.32
C PRO A 36 5.44 -13.82 4.55
N VAL A 37 5.88 -14.83 5.31
CA VAL A 37 7.30 -15.19 5.48
C VAL A 37 7.77 -15.91 4.20
N GLY A 38 7.85 -15.16 3.09
CA GLY A 38 8.31 -15.69 1.83
C GLY A 38 7.71 -14.97 0.62
N PHE A 39 8.53 -14.79 -0.40
CA PHE A 39 8.08 -14.32 -1.71
C PHE A 39 7.21 -15.42 -2.33
N ALA A 40 5.91 -15.17 -2.44
CA ALA A 40 5.05 -15.98 -3.30
C ALA A 40 5.47 -15.70 -4.75
N SER A 41 6.22 -16.62 -5.33
CA SER A 41 6.66 -16.53 -6.72
C SER A 41 5.48 -16.76 -7.64
N THR A 42 4.88 -15.67 -8.11
CA THR A 42 4.12 -15.66 -9.36
C THR A 42 4.83 -14.69 -10.28
N GLU A 43 5.74 -15.25 -11.09
CA GLU A 43 6.49 -14.70 -12.23
C GLU A 43 7.30 -13.38 -12.08
N HIS A 44 7.03 -12.51 -11.11
CA HIS A 44 7.70 -11.22 -10.93
C HIS A 44 7.90 -10.84 -9.46
N LEU A 45 8.79 -9.87 -9.20
CA LEU A 45 8.89 -9.24 -7.87
C LEU A 45 7.56 -8.55 -7.53
N ASN A 46 7.15 -8.61 -6.26
CA ASN A 46 6.03 -7.82 -5.77
C ASN A 46 6.37 -6.31 -5.88
N PRO A 47 5.44 -5.42 -6.28
CA PRO A 47 5.69 -3.98 -6.34
C PRO A 47 6.26 -3.40 -5.04
N GLU A 48 5.81 -3.87 -3.88
CA GLU A 48 6.35 -3.46 -2.57
C GLU A 48 7.83 -3.86 -2.42
N ALA A 49 8.22 -5.00 -2.99
CA ALA A 49 9.61 -5.43 -2.99
C ALA A 49 10.48 -4.61 -3.96
N VAL A 50 9.91 -4.11 -5.06
CA VAL A 50 10.60 -3.20 -5.98
C VAL A 50 10.90 -1.87 -5.29
N VAL A 51 9.91 -1.30 -4.59
CA VAL A 51 10.09 -0.06 -3.82
C VAL A 51 11.13 -0.26 -2.71
N ALA A 52 10.97 -1.29 -1.88
CA ALA A 52 11.92 -1.59 -0.82
C ALA A 52 13.34 -1.89 -1.33
N TYR A 53 13.47 -2.47 -2.54
CA TYR A 53 14.77 -2.67 -3.17
C TYR A 53 15.42 -1.33 -3.55
N VAL A 54 14.66 -0.43 -4.20
CA VAL A 54 15.15 0.89 -4.62
C VAL A 54 15.52 1.77 -3.43
N ASP A 55 14.78 1.67 -2.32
CA ASP A 55 15.04 2.45 -1.10
C ASP A 55 16.07 1.81 -0.16
N ASN A 56 16.64 0.66 -0.54
CA ASN A 56 17.59 -0.12 0.26
C ASN A 56 17.03 -0.63 1.60
N GLU A 57 15.72 -0.88 1.68
CA GLU A 57 15.02 -1.34 2.88
C GLU A 57 14.87 -2.86 2.95
N LEU A 58 15.28 -3.59 1.91
CA LEU A 58 15.30 -5.04 1.95
C LEU A 58 16.38 -5.59 2.88
N SER A 59 16.05 -6.68 3.58
CA SER A 59 17.07 -7.49 4.27
C SER A 59 18.14 -7.97 3.28
N ARG A 60 19.38 -8.14 3.74
CA ARG A 60 20.52 -8.59 2.89
C ARG A 60 20.18 -9.82 2.04
N GLN A 61 19.53 -10.83 2.63
CA GLN A 61 19.14 -12.06 1.92
C GLN A 61 18.01 -11.84 0.91
N ALA A 62 17.13 -10.86 1.12
CA ALA A 62 16.10 -10.49 0.15
C ALA A 62 16.70 -9.69 -1.01
N ALA A 63 17.64 -8.78 -0.73
CA ALA A 63 18.37 -8.02 -1.74
C ALA A 63 19.12 -8.95 -2.71
N SER A 64 19.90 -9.92 -2.20
CA SER A 64 20.62 -10.87 -3.05
C SER A 64 19.70 -11.72 -3.95
N ARG A 65 18.49 -12.05 -3.50
CA ARG A 65 17.50 -12.74 -4.33
C ARG A 65 16.88 -11.82 -5.38
N ALA A 66 16.64 -10.56 -5.03
CA ALA A 66 16.20 -9.54 -5.98
C ALA A 66 17.27 -9.33 -7.06
N ASP A 67 18.55 -9.18 -6.70
CA ASP A 67 19.66 -9.04 -7.65
C ASP A 67 19.69 -10.20 -8.66
N ALA A 68 19.63 -11.44 -8.16
CA ALA A 68 19.57 -12.62 -9.01
C ALA A 68 18.34 -12.62 -9.94
N HIS A 69 17.19 -12.14 -9.47
CA HIS A 69 15.98 -12.04 -10.28
C HIS A 69 16.09 -10.95 -11.35
N LEU A 70 16.68 -9.79 -11.05
CA LEU A 70 16.80 -8.67 -11.98
C LEU A 70 17.69 -9.01 -13.19
N VAL A 71 18.69 -9.88 -13.01
CA VAL A 71 19.52 -10.40 -14.12
C VAL A 71 18.69 -11.25 -15.09
N LEU A 72 17.70 -11.99 -14.58
CA LEU A 72 16.90 -12.93 -15.35
C LEU A 72 15.62 -12.31 -15.91
N CYS A 73 15.10 -11.25 -15.28
CA CYS A 73 13.79 -10.68 -15.56
C CYS A 73 13.88 -9.20 -16.00
N PRO A 74 13.84 -8.92 -17.32
CA PRO A 74 13.93 -7.55 -17.82
C PRO A 74 12.72 -6.68 -17.43
N SER A 75 11.55 -7.27 -17.19
CA SER A 75 10.37 -6.51 -16.72
C SER A 75 10.62 -5.88 -15.35
N CYS A 76 11.08 -6.68 -14.39
CA CYS A 76 11.39 -6.17 -13.06
C CYS A 76 12.57 -5.19 -13.08
N SER A 77 13.56 -5.37 -13.96
CA SER A 77 14.64 -4.39 -14.13
C SER A 77 14.13 -3.02 -14.58
N ARG A 78 13.12 -2.99 -15.47
CA ARG A 78 12.48 -1.76 -15.93
C ARG A 78 11.68 -1.09 -14.81
N GLU A 79 10.96 -1.86 -14.00
CA GLU A 79 10.21 -1.34 -12.87
C GLU A 79 11.13 -0.72 -11.81
N VAL A 80 12.23 -1.39 -11.48
CA VAL A 80 13.28 -0.82 -10.61
C VAL A 80 13.83 0.48 -11.18
N ALA A 81 14.14 0.52 -12.49
CA ALA A 81 14.62 1.74 -13.12
C ALA A 81 13.59 2.88 -13.10
N ALA A 82 12.31 2.58 -13.29
CA ALA A 82 11.22 3.55 -13.21
C ALA A 82 11.09 4.14 -11.79
N GLN A 83 11.12 3.28 -10.77
CA GLN A 83 11.06 3.71 -9.37
C GLN A 83 12.30 4.51 -8.96
N ALA A 84 13.50 4.09 -9.40
CA ALA A 84 14.73 4.84 -9.15
C ALA A 84 14.71 6.24 -9.78
N ARG A 85 14.13 6.38 -10.98
CA ARG A 85 13.90 7.70 -11.61
C ARG A 85 12.94 8.55 -10.81
N ALA A 86 11.80 7.99 -10.38
CA ALA A 86 10.83 8.69 -9.55
C ALA A 86 11.49 9.20 -8.24
N ARG A 87 12.25 8.35 -7.55
CA ARG A 87 13.03 8.71 -6.37
C ARG A 87 14.02 9.85 -6.65
N SER A 88 14.75 9.76 -7.76
CA SER A 88 15.73 10.80 -8.14
C SER A 88 15.06 12.14 -8.40
N MET A 89 13.89 12.15 -9.05
CA MET A 89 13.12 13.38 -9.28
C MET A 89 12.70 14.04 -7.96
N LEU A 90 12.23 13.24 -6.99
CA LEU A 90 11.87 13.76 -5.67
C LEU A 90 13.10 14.34 -4.93
N GLN A 91 14.25 13.69 -5.05
CA GLN A 91 15.51 14.20 -4.49
C GLN A 91 15.96 15.52 -5.13
N THR A 92 15.72 15.71 -6.43
CA THR A 92 16.05 17.00 -7.08
C THR A 92 15.18 18.16 -6.61
N CYS A 93 13.95 17.90 -6.16
CA CYS A 93 13.07 18.92 -5.57
C CYS A 93 13.40 19.21 -4.09
N GLN A 94 14.35 18.49 -3.48
CA GLN A 94 14.66 18.60 -2.05
C GLN A 94 15.09 20.00 -1.61
N ASN A 95 15.63 20.82 -2.53
CA ASN A 95 15.99 22.21 -2.25
C ASN A 95 14.79 23.14 -1.97
N GLU A 96 13.55 22.71 -2.27
CA GLU A 96 12.34 23.48 -1.95
C GLU A 96 11.94 23.36 -0.47
N VAL A 97 12.40 22.30 0.21
CA VAL A 97 12.10 22.04 1.62
C VAL A 97 13.38 22.17 2.44
N SER A 98 13.69 23.41 2.84
CA SER A 98 14.84 23.66 3.73
C SER A 98 14.46 23.47 5.19
N MET A 99 15.38 22.84 5.94
CA MET A 99 15.28 22.75 7.39
C MET A 99 15.45 24.14 8.03
N PRO A 100 14.60 24.57 8.97
CA PRO A 100 14.80 25.81 9.70
C PRO A 100 16.11 25.80 10.49
N ASP A 101 16.86 26.91 10.47
CA ASP A 101 18.16 27.02 11.15
C ASP A 101 18.09 26.74 12.65
N SER A 102 16.98 27.13 13.30
CA SER A 102 16.73 26.86 14.72
C SER A 102 16.69 25.37 15.04
N LEU A 103 16.00 24.57 14.21
CA LEU A 103 15.94 23.13 14.36
C LEU A 103 17.31 22.50 14.04
N ARG A 104 18.02 23.03 13.03
CA ARG A 104 19.37 22.54 12.69
C ARG A 104 20.35 22.76 13.84
N ALA A 105 20.30 23.92 14.47
CA ALA A 105 21.06 24.23 15.68
C ALA A 105 20.72 23.27 16.82
N GLN A 106 19.43 22.97 17.06
CA GLN A 106 19.02 22.01 18.08
C GLN A 106 19.50 20.58 17.79
N LEU A 107 19.34 20.07 16.56
CA LEU A 107 19.81 18.72 16.21
C LEU A 107 21.33 18.59 16.34
N SER A 108 22.09 19.65 16.07
CA SER A 108 23.56 19.65 16.23
C SER A 108 24.01 19.47 17.69
N GLN A 109 23.12 19.72 18.65
CA GLN A 109 23.39 19.56 20.08
C GLN A 109 22.94 18.20 20.64
N ILE A 110 22.35 17.31 19.83
CA ILE A 110 21.96 15.96 20.29
C ILE A 110 23.16 15.18 20.88
N PRO A 111 24.38 15.21 20.29
CA PRO A 111 25.53 14.51 20.87
C PRO A 111 25.98 15.06 22.23
N THR A 112 25.65 16.32 22.54
CA THR A 112 26.07 17.04 23.76
C THR A 112 24.98 17.10 24.83
N GLN A 113 23.78 16.59 24.54
CA GLN A 113 22.66 16.55 25.49
C GLN A 113 22.64 15.21 26.23
N GLU A 114 22.69 15.24 27.57
CA GLU A 114 22.26 14.10 28.37
C GLU A 114 20.74 13.97 28.26
N ILE A 115 20.27 13.03 27.43
CA ILE A 115 18.86 12.73 27.29
C ILE A 115 18.45 11.82 28.47
N ASP A 116 17.78 12.36 29.48
CA ASP A 116 17.20 11.54 30.56
C ASP A 116 15.96 10.77 30.06
N LEU A 117 16.21 9.56 29.55
CA LEU A 117 15.19 8.63 29.07
C LEU A 117 14.18 8.20 30.17
N ARG A 118 14.50 8.39 31.46
CA ARG A 118 13.55 8.10 32.56
C ARG A 118 12.50 9.19 32.71
N ALA A 119 12.84 10.44 32.41
CA ALA A 119 11.90 11.55 32.40
C ALA A 119 10.83 11.39 31.30
N THR A 120 11.22 10.90 30.12
CA THR A 120 10.33 10.65 28.97
C THR A 120 9.25 9.60 29.24
N ARG A 121 9.45 8.68 30.19
CA ARG A 121 8.42 7.70 30.59
C ARG A 121 7.28 8.29 31.43
N ARG A 122 7.48 9.43 32.10
CA ARG A 122 6.46 10.05 32.97
C ARG A 122 5.48 10.93 32.21
N SER A 123 5.84 11.44 31.04
CA SER A 123 4.99 12.33 30.22
C SER A 123 3.84 11.62 29.50
N ASN A 124 3.84 10.29 29.43
CA ASN A 124 2.83 9.54 28.65
C ASN A 124 1.55 9.27 29.45
N ARG A 125 1.34 10.02 30.55
CA ARG A 125 0.09 10.03 31.32
C ARG A 125 -0.90 10.98 30.62
N TRP A 126 -1.35 10.60 29.43
CA TRP A 126 -2.47 11.25 28.75
C TRP A 126 -3.70 11.13 29.65
N GLY A 127 -4.01 12.20 30.37
CA GLY A 127 -5.21 12.35 31.16
C GLY A 127 -6.24 13.16 30.39
N ARG A 128 -7.32 12.48 29.97
CA ARG A 128 -8.70 12.96 30.04
C ARG A 128 -9.64 11.77 29.93
#